data_AF-A0ABD3RW63-F1
#
_entry.id   AF-A0ABD3RW63-F1
#
_cell.length_a   1.000
_cell.length_b   1.000
_cell.length_c   1.000
_cell.angle_alpha   90.00
_cell.angle_beta   90.00
_cell.angle_gamma   90.00
#
_symmetry.space_group_name_H-M   'P 1'
#
loop_
_entity.id
_entity.type
_entity.pdbx_description
1 polymer ?
#
loop_
_entity_poly.entity_id
_entity_poly.type
_entity_poly.pdbx_seq_one_letter_code
_entity_poly.pdbx_strand_id
1 'polypeptide(L)'
;MGRVNGRGGGRMDGGLSNAMGRRLRRGGRFDGEFVGGGDGRVGGGGYDDVVTTGRNSVEGTVGVNGGEGGVGGVGGVGGEVGRGRMSQLVDALPFSAASTTSSFSTLGVSTGRDVNPDGGKRATGRGRGIPQPSGEGTFNATVTGGRNDAKNTMADGDLGKERTLITTALRTLEMDMTLLDDVASLQTQLSSTEVGLLLGAIAASGVGPIFFPATSVTEVLAPAAAAFTAAITIGSEYIGRVAVADGKEIAANTIQCAAEAEAFLANAERVKAITPLCVGVGATCASFALLTPTIVDALNIGNSVIMITELYLLCPLVSVLAAAVSNLALEETRGFATRAINVGVRRFSKRTAVGRTWLSSVEMTQRSSRSKTDRWWSFAGSVLPAPIIGSIVGGPSLSAKCIIVAALAAAQSAYFLAQAEGVVARATDAVALKARSAAVCDTYANQGARNSAILPFTSALSAFCAAATAATVELPIIDTISSLYGVVGEVAVVSIFPILSSAFAAAAAVSKARCEVDAEAAAQAASTLALEYDDMNGGSDDPVLRPFQAVSELVRLAVTSGFRSFKRSNPFGKIWRIGRSVMAQWRRRMNRIRSMRREEEWIEKGVKI
;
A
#
# COMPACT_ATOMS: atom_id res chain seq x y z
N MET A 1 -2.82 48.72 41.15
CA MET A 1 -2.71 47.29 41.51
C MET A 1 -3.00 46.46 40.28
N GLY A 2 -2.14 45.68 39.65
CA GLY A 2 -0.69 45.54 39.66
C GLY A 2 -0.32 44.89 38.32
N ARG A 3 0.46 45.58 37.49
CA ARG A 3 1.05 45.07 36.24
C ARG A 3 2.25 44.18 36.60
N VAL A 4 2.40 43.05 35.94
CA VAL A 4 3.69 42.33 35.89
C VAL A 4 4.08 42.14 34.42
N ASN A 5 5.12 42.89 34.03
CA ASN A 5 5.93 42.68 32.84
C ASN A 5 6.94 41.56 33.12
N GLY A 6 7.18 40.68 32.16
CA GLY A 6 8.29 39.72 32.18
C GLY A 6 8.86 39.54 30.77
N ARG A 7 9.94 40.29 30.48
CA ARG A 7 10.86 40.06 29.35
C ARG A 7 11.81 38.90 29.68
N GLY A 8 12.18 38.14 28.66
CA GLY A 8 13.36 37.26 28.60
C GLY A 8 13.14 36.26 27.46
N GLY A 9 13.88 36.22 26.35
CA GLY A 9 15.30 36.49 26.17
C GLY A 9 16.08 35.19 26.33
N GLY A 10 16.14 34.37 25.28
CA GLY A 10 16.85 33.08 25.30
C GLY A 10 17.06 32.52 23.90
N ARG A 11 18.15 32.95 23.27
CA ARG A 11 18.71 32.44 22.02
C ARG A 11 19.60 31.24 22.38
N MET A 12 19.37 30.07 21.79
CA MET A 12 20.37 28.98 21.76
C MET A 12 20.46 28.44 20.34
N ASP A 13 21.51 28.90 19.64
CA ASP A 13 22.21 28.14 18.62
C ASP A 13 23.05 27.06 19.33
N GLY A 14 23.15 25.86 18.76
CA GLY A 14 24.12 24.87 19.25
C GLY A 14 23.84 23.44 18.82
N GLY A 15 24.55 22.99 17.79
CA GLY A 15 24.40 21.70 17.13
C GLY A 15 24.49 20.45 18.02
N LEU A 16 23.77 19.41 17.58
CA LEU A 16 24.04 18.02 17.89
C LEU A 16 24.05 17.24 16.58
N SER A 17 25.21 17.25 15.94
CA SER A 17 25.65 16.19 15.03
C SER A 17 26.34 15.11 15.87
N ASN A 18 26.21 13.85 15.46
CA ASN A 18 26.81 12.64 16.06
C ASN A 18 26.16 12.05 17.33
N ALA A 19 25.08 11.27 17.15
CA ALA A 19 24.77 10.14 18.05
C ALA A 19 23.88 9.09 17.36
N MET A 20 24.28 8.58 16.20
CA MET A 20 23.59 7.46 15.54
C MET A 20 24.62 6.41 15.12
N GLY A 21 25.07 5.64 16.11
CA GLY A 21 26.11 4.63 15.90
C GLY A 21 26.51 3.98 17.21
N ARG A 22 25.58 3.17 17.77
CA ARG A 22 25.79 2.09 18.77
C ARG A 22 24.51 1.83 19.59
N ARG A 23 23.48 1.24 18.99
CA ARG A 23 22.42 0.51 19.72
C ARG A 23 21.84 -0.63 18.87
N LEU A 24 22.69 -1.60 18.54
CA LEU A 24 22.28 -2.95 18.14
C LEU A 24 23.20 -3.94 18.85
N ARG A 25 23.03 -4.05 20.17
CA ARG A 25 23.52 -5.18 20.99
C ARG A 25 22.70 -5.20 22.27
N ARG A 26 21.61 -5.94 22.25
CA ARG A 26 21.05 -6.64 23.41
C ARG A 26 20.01 -7.62 22.89
N GLY A 27 20.44 -8.87 22.72
CA GLY A 27 19.53 -10.00 22.56
C GLY A 27 18.65 -10.10 23.80
N GLY A 28 17.34 -10.12 23.58
CA GLY A 28 16.37 -10.48 24.60
C GLY A 28 16.46 -11.98 24.83
N ARG A 29 17.00 -12.36 25.99
CA ARG A 29 16.96 -13.71 26.54
C ARG A 29 15.50 -14.03 26.88
N PHE A 30 14.91 -15.02 26.22
CA PHE A 30 13.70 -15.68 26.70
C PHE A 30 14.14 -16.81 27.62
N ASP A 31 14.14 -16.55 28.93
CA ASP A 31 14.31 -17.61 29.93
C ASP A 31 12.92 -18.22 30.18
N GLY A 32 12.69 -19.42 29.64
CA GLY A 32 11.59 -20.29 30.02
C GLY A 32 12.05 -21.19 31.16
N GLU A 33 11.70 -20.83 32.40
CA GLU A 33 11.89 -21.72 33.55
C GLU A 33 10.75 -22.74 33.63
N PHE A 34 11.16 -24.00 33.50
CA PHE A 34 10.39 -25.20 33.80
C PHE A 34 10.74 -25.59 35.25
N VAL A 35 9.81 -25.43 36.20
CA VAL A 35 9.92 -26.04 37.53
C VAL A 35 8.57 -26.60 37.93
N GLY A 36 8.52 -27.92 38.08
CA GLY A 36 7.41 -28.63 38.70
C GLY A 36 7.64 -28.84 40.21
N GLY A 37 6.51 -28.96 40.93
CA GLY A 37 6.41 -29.75 42.16
C GLY A 37 6.41 -28.99 43.48
N GLY A 38 5.30 -29.10 44.22
CA GLY A 38 5.35 -29.12 45.69
C GLY A 38 4.36 -28.23 46.45
N ASP A 39 3.19 -28.81 46.76
CA ASP A 39 2.31 -28.62 47.92
C ASP A 39 2.27 -27.30 48.71
N GLY A 40 1.07 -26.71 48.83
CA GLY A 40 0.81 -25.57 49.71
C GLY A 40 -0.65 -25.11 49.74
N ARG A 41 -1.48 -25.93 50.38
CA ARG A 41 -2.90 -25.77 50.77
C ARG A 41 -3.39 -24.35 51.16
N VAL A 42 -4.67 -24.11 50.82
CA VAL A 42 -5.70 -23.23 51.44
C VAL A 42 -5.88 -21.80 50.90
N GLY A 43 -7.07 -21.53 50.35
CA GLY A 43 -7.65 -20.18 50.28
C GLY A 43 -8.61 -19.99 49.12
N GLY A 44 -9.90 -20.26 49.35
CA GLY A 44 -10.93 -20.25 48.32
C GLY A 44 -11.28 -18.87 47.73
N GLY A 45 -11.99 -18.93 46.61
CA GLY A 45 -12.57 -17.79 45.91
C GLY A 45 -12.91 -18.17 44.48
N GLY A 46 -14.03 -18.87 44.31
CA GLY A 46 -14.54 -19.25 42.99
C GLY A 46 -15.06 -18.05 42.21
N TYR A 47 -14.75 -18.03 40.92
CA TYR A 47 -15.63 -17.56 39.85
C TYR A 47 -15.29 -18.39 38.60
N ASP A 48 -16.28 -19.13 38.15
CA ASP A 48 -16.27 -19.92 36.93
C ASP A 48 -16.38 -19.05 35.67
N ASP A 49 -15.98 -19.68 34.56
CA ASP A 49 -16.47 -19.50 33.20
C ASP A 49 -15.85 -18.44 32.27
N VAL A 50 -14.80 -18.90 31.58
CA VAL A 50 -14.50 -18.53 30.19
C VAL A 50 -15.45 -19.32 29.28
N VAL A 51 -16.51 -18.67 28.83
CA VAL A 51 -17.40 -19.18 27.76
C VAL A 51 -16.97 -18.60 26.42
N THR A 52 -16.42 -19.46 25.58
CA THR A 52 -16.48 -19.37 24.12
C THR A 52 -17.92 -19.23 23.65
N THR A 53 -18.25 -18.17 22.91
CA THR A 53 -19.48 -18.14 22.11
C THR A 53 -19.23 -17.57 20.71
N GLY A 54 -19.35 -18.47 19.74
CA GLY A 54 -19.74 -18.12 18.39
C GLY A 54 -21.27 -18.23 18.21
N ARG A 55 -21.73 -17.58 17.13
CA ARG A 55 -23.03 -17.66 16.42
C ARG A 55 -24.26 -16.92 16.98
N ASN A 56 -24.66 -15.91 16.20
CA ASN A 56 -25.97 -15.67 15.59
C ASN A 56 -27.20 -16.39 16.17
N SER A 57 -28.20 -15.64 16.64
CA SER A 57 -29.44 -15.35 15.88
C SER A 57 -30.53 -14.73 16.76
N VAL A 58 -31.02 -13.57 16.30
CA VAL A 58 -32.43 -13.14 16.19
C VAL A 58 -33.43 -13.67 17.23
N GLU A 59 -33.90 -12.75 18.09
CA GLU A 59 -35.13 -12.84 18.87
C GLU A 59 -36.38 -12.76 18.00
N GLY A 60 -37.43 -13.48 18.40
CA GLY A 60 -38.75 -13.41 17.78
C GLY A 60 -39.77 -14.32 18.45
N THR A 61 -40.25 -13.89 19.62
CA THR A 61 -41.34 -14.43 20.43
C THR A 61 -42.68 -14.49 19.67
N VAL A 62 -43.52 -15.51 19.92
CA VAL A 62 -44.98 -15.45 20.18
C VAL A 62 -45.62 -16.85 20.17
N GLY A 63 -46.30 -17.18 21.29
CA GLY A 63 -47.63 -17.83 21.29
C GLY A 63 -47.73 -19.35 21.06
N VAL A 64 -47.58 -20.14 22.13
CA VAL A 64 -48.07 -21.53 22.18
C VAL A 64 -49.51 -21.53 22.72
N ASN A 65 -50.45 -22.06 21.92
CA ASN A 65 -51.74 -22.55 22.39
C ASN A 65 -51.90 -23.99 21.88
N GLY A 66 -52.31 -24.88 22.77
CA GLY A 66 -52.38 -26.33 22.53
C GLY A 66 -53.53 -26.76 21.62
N GLY A 67 -53.43 -28.00 21.13
CA GLY A 67 -54.48 -28.69 20.40
C GLY A 67 -53.98 -30.07 19.94
N GLU A 68 -54.57 -31.10 20.51
CA GLU A 68 -54.31 -32.52 20.27
C GLU A 68 -54.69 -32.99 18.86
N GLY A 69 -54.04 -34.08 18.43
CA GLY A 69 -54.70 -35.16 17.67
C GLY A 69 -54.40 -35.25 16.17
N GLY A 70 -54.14 -36.48 15.70
CA GLY A 70 -54.57 -36.89 14.36
C GLY A 70 -53.50 -37.45 13.41
N VAL A 71 -53.25 -38.76 13.57
CA VAL A 71 -52.93 -39.80 12.57
C VAL A 71 -53.10 -39.43 11.07
N GLY A 72 -52.05 -39.72 10.28
CA GLY A 72 -52.17 -40.46 9.01
C GLY A 72 -52.15 -39.68 7.69
N GLY A 73 -51.47 -40.25 6.68
CA GLY A 73 -51.85 -40.04 5.27
C GLY A 73 -50.73 -39.69 4.30
N VAL A 74 -50.39 -40.66 3.45
CA VAL A 74 -49.50 -40.61 2.29
C VAL A 74 -50.27 -40.15 1.04
N GLY A 75 -49.59 -39.47 0.10
CA GLY A 75 -50.02 -39.17 -1.28
C GLY A 75 -50.47 -37.71 -1.45
N GLY A 76 -50.17 -36.96 -2.50
CA GLY A 76 -49.70 -37.24 -3.86
C GLY A 76 -50.44 -36.29 -4.82
N VAL A 77 -49.70 -35.62 -5.70
CA VAL A 77 -50.13 -35.04 -7.01
C VAL A 77 -51.07 -33.80 -7.03
N GLY A 78 -50.52 -32.69 -7.53
CA GLY A 78 -51.01 -31.91 -8.69
C GLY A 78 -52.25 -31.01 -8.58
N GLY A 79 -52.15 -29.79 -9.15
CA GLY A 79 -53.32 -29.05 -9.64
C GLY A 79 -53.26 -27.52 -9.50
N GLU A 80 -53.07 -26.84 -10.62
CA GLU A 80 -53.30 -25.40 -10.86
C GLU A 80 -54.78 -24.96 -10.73
N VAL A 81 -55.00 -23.65 -10.95
CA VAL A 81 -56.25 -22.85 -11.09
C VAL A 81 -56.58 -22.09 -9.79
N GLY A 82 -56.70 -20.75 -9.71
CA GLY A 82 -56.85 -19.68 -10.68
C GLY A 82 -58.04 -18.77 -10.28
N ARG A 83 -57.85 -17.43 -10.31
CA ARG A 83 -58.80 -16.30 -10.09
C ARG A 83 -58.97 -15.84 -8.61
N GLY A 84 -58.97 -14.54 -8.27
CA GLY A 84 -58.82 -13.32 -9.06
C GLY A 84 -58.95 -12.00 -8.26
N ARG A 85 -58.46 -10.91 -8.89
CA ARG A 85 -58.88 -9.48 -8.89
C ARG A 85 -59.18 -8.72 -7.58
N MET A 86 -58.42 -7.65 -7.31
CA MET A 86 -58.75 -6.20 -7.52
C MET A 86 -57.60 -5.33 -6.93
N SER A 87 -56.74 -4.67 -7.73
CA SER A 87 -56.74 -3.22 -8.08
C SER A 87 -56.81 -2.29 -6.85
N GLN A 88 -55.82 -1.43 -6.53
CA GLN A 88 -55.40 -0.20 -7.26
C GLN A 88 -53.96 0.21 -6.79
N LEU A 89 -52.96 0.56 -7.62
CA LEU A 89 -52.80 1.62 -8.64
C LEU A 89 -51.99 2.81 -8.09
N VAL A 90 -50.67 2.83 -8.32
CA VAL A 90 -49.87 3.97 -8.84
C VAL A 90 -48.55 3.41 -9.44
N ASP A 91 -48.52 3.21 -10.76
CA ASP A 91 -47.30 3.28 -11.59
C ASP A 91 -47.30 4.70 -12.21
N ALA A 92 -46.16 5.36 -12.41
CA ALA A 92 -45.38 5.36 -13.66
C ALA A 92 -44.40 6.56 -13.58
N LEU A 93 -43.15 6.63 -14.06
CA LEU A 93 -42.24 5.84 -14.90
C LEU A 93 -40.83 6.57 -14.80
N PRO A 94 -39.80 6.37 -15.66
CA PRO A 94 -38.73 5.37 -15.48
C PRO A 94 -37.31 5.99 -15.60
N PHE A 95 -36.23 5.29 -15.19
CA PHE A 95 -34.95 5.47 -15.88
C PHE A 95 -34.13 4.18 -15.89
N SER A 96 -33.61 3.90 -17.09
CA SER A 96 -33.02 2.68 -17.59
C SER A 96 -31.72 2.29 -16.90
N ALA A 97 -31.65 1.08 -16.34
CA ALA A 97 -30.42 0.45 -15.87
C ALA A 97 -29.73 -0.28 -17.02
N ALA A 98 -28.54 0.21 -17.41
CA ALA A 98 -27.60 -0.56 -18.22
C ALA A 98 -26.81 -1.50 -17.31
N SER A 99 -27.01 -2.80 -17.53
CA SER A 99 -26.26 -3.90 -16.97
C SER A 99 -24.78 -3.82 -17.35
N THR A 100 -23.88 -3.79 -16.35
CA THR A 100 -22.48 -4.22 -16.55
C THR A 100 -22.16 -5.30 -15.54
N THR A 101 -22.25 -6.54 -16.00
CA THR A 101 -21.70 -7.74 -15.37
C THR A 101 -20.18 -7.77 -15.57
N SER A 102 -19.43 -7.89 -14.49
CA SER A 102 -18.08 -8.48 -14.49
C SER A 102 -17.94 -9.21 -13.14
N SER A 103 -18.22 -10.50 -13.10
CA SER A 103 -17.32 -11.62 -13.42
C SER A 103 -16.15 -11.68 -12.44
N PHE A 104 -16.43 -12.36 -11.34
CA PHE A 104 -15.50 -12.92 -10.38
C PHE A 104 -14.57 -13.90 -11.10
N SER A 105 -13.27 -13.59 -11.21
CA SER A 105 -12.26 -14.54 -11.69
C SER A 105 -11.47 -15.08 -10.51
N THR A 106 -11.85 -16.31 -10.13
CA THR A 106 -11.11 -17.26 -9.29
C THR A 106 -9.73 -17.51 -9.91
N LEU A 107 -8.66 -17.14 -9.18
CA LEU A 107 -7.28 -17.49 -9.54
C LEU A 107 -7.05 -18.97 -9.22
N GLY A 108 -7.31 -19.83 -10.21
CA GLY A 108 -6.87 -21.21 -10.23
C GLY A 108 -5.39 -21.28 -10.62
N VAL A 109 -4.55 -21.75 -9.71
CA VAL A 109 -3.15 -22.12 -9.98
C VAL A 109 -3.15 -23.34 -10.89
N SER A 110 -2.92 -23.11 -12.18
CA SER A 110 -2.69 -24.15 -13.19
C SER A 110 -1.18 -24.38 -13.34
N THR A 111 -0.73 -25.56 -12.91
CA THR A 111 0.59 -26.13 -13.17
C THR A 111 0.70 -26.55 -14.64
N GLY A 112 1.02 -25.60 -15.52
CA GLY A 112 1.29 -25.83 -16.94
C GLY A 112 2.79 -25.99 -17.21
N ARG A 113 3.19 -27.24 -17.50
CA ARG A 113 4.54 -27.68 -17.84
C ARG A 113 4.71 -27.61 -19.37
N ASP A 114 5.37 -26.56 -19.88
CA ASP A 114 5.75 -26.50 -21.29
C ASP A 114 7.22 -26.88 -21.47
N VAL A 115 7.39 -28.09 -22.00
CA VAL A 115 8.63 -28.62 -22.57
C VAL A 115 8.74 -28.06 -23.99
N ASN A 116 9.75 -27.23 -24.24
CA ASN A 116 10.11 -26.86 -25.62
C ASN A 116 11.34 -27.67 -26.05
N PRO A 117 11.23 -28.52 -27.09
CA PRO A 117 12.37 -29.23 -27.65
C PRO A 117 12.86 -28.49 -28.90
N ASP A 118 14.03 -27.87 -28.85
CA ASP A 118 14.82 -27.66 -30.05
C ASP A 118 16.31 -27.54 -29.69
N GLY A 119 17.06 -28.54 -30.16
CA GLY A 119 18.50 -28.62 -30.02
C GLY A 119 19.24 -27.87 -31.12
N GLY A 120 20.54 -27.64 -30.91
CA GLY A 120 21.40 -27.23 -32.01
C GLY A 120 22.72 -26.56 -31.65
N LYS A 121 23.69 -27.36 -31.17
CA LYS A 121 25.13 -27.31 -31.49
C LYS A 121 25.82 -25.92 -31.59
N ARG A 122 26.78 -25.67 -30.69
CA ARG A 122 28.22 -25.71 -31.03
C ARG A 122 29.12 -25.58 -29.80
N ALA A 123 30.12 -26.45 -29.78
CA ALA A 123 31.22 -26.50 -28.83
C ALA A 123 32.24 -25.39 -29.08
N THR A 124 32.95 -24.98 -28.02
CA THR A 124 34.42 -25.02 -27.81
C THR A 124 34.88 -23.80 -27.01
N GLY A 125 35.60 -24.02 -25.91
CA GLY A 125 36.36 -22.94 -25.27
C GLY A 125 36.71 -23.18 -23.80
N ARG A 126 37.83 -23.88 -23.55
CA ARG A 126 38.55 -23.94 -22.27
C ARG A 126 38.84 -22.52 -21.72
N GLY A 127 38.79 -22.38 -20.40
CA GLY A 127 39.48 -21.27 -19.72
C GLY A 127 39.21 -21.21 -18.22
N ARG A 128 40.08 -21.84 -17.42
CA ARG A 128 40.20 -21.61 -15.97
C ARG A 128 40.44 -20.13 -15.68
N GLY A 129 39.88 -19.63 -14.59
CA GLY A 129 40.29 -18.36 -13.99
C GLY A 129 39.42 -17.97 -12.82
N ILE A 130 39.78 -18.45 -11.62
CA ILE A 130 39.37 -17.86 -10.34
C ILE A 130 40.02 -16.46 -10.24
N PRO A 131 39.30 -15.46 -9.72
CA PRO A 131 39.96 -14.54 -8.81
C PRO A 131 39.18 -14.37 -7.50
N GLN A 132 39.92 -14.52 -6.40
CA GLN A 132 39.57 -13.99 -5.08
C GLN A 132 39.73 -12.46 -5.04
N PRO A 133 39.16 -11.79 -4.02
CA PRO A 133 38.85 -10.37 -4.05
C PRO A 133 39.98 -9.51 -3.45
N SER A 134 40.20 -8.34 -4.04
CA SER A 134 40.89 -7.23 -3.37
C SER A 134 40.55 -5.91 -4.08
N GLY A 135 40.12 -4.91 -3.32
CA GLY A 135 40.16 -3.52 -3.77
C GLY A 135 38.93 -2.71 -3.41
N GLU A 136 39.07 -1.93 -2.33
CA GLU A 136 38.27 -0.73 -2.08
C GLU A 136 38.23 0.16 -3.33
N GLY A 137 37.03 0.63 -3.69
CA GLY A 137 36.84 1.54 -4.81
C GLY A 137 35.47 2.20 -4.76
N THR A 138 35.45 3.46 -4.37
CA THR A 138 34.34 4.40 -4.44
C THR A 138 33.76 4.45 -5.87
N PHE A 139 32.50 4.02 -6.02
CA PHE A 139 31.80 4.05 -7.30
C PHE A 139 31.08 5.39 -7.51
N ASN A 140 31.73 6.31 -8.23
CA ASN A 140 31.09 7.47 -8.85
C ASN A 140 30.85 7.13 -10.33
N ALA A 141 29.60 6.81 -10.70
CA ALA A 141 29.23 6.56 -12.08
C ALA A 141 28.77 7.87 -12.76
N THR A 142 29.72 8.62 -13.29
CA THR A 142 29.46 9.70 -14.25
C THR A 142 29.31 9.09 -15.64
N VAL A 143 28.07 8.86 -16.09
CA VAL A 143 27.79 8.42 -17.46
C VAL A 143 27.87 9.63 -18.39
N THR A 144 29.01 9.76 -19.07
CA THR A 144 29.17 10.61 -20.26
C THR A 144 29.32 9.71 -21.48
N GLY A 145 28.45 9.89 -22.47
CA GLY A 145 28.50 9.15 -23.73
C GLY A 145 27.36 9.57 -24.65
N GLY A 146 27.58 10.62 -25.42
CA GLY A 146 26.68 11.04 -26.49
C GLY A 146 27.01 10.38 -27.83
N ARG A 147 26.00 10.19 -28.68
CA ARG A 147 26.08 10.50 -30.12
C ARG A 147 24.68 10.51 -30.74
N ASN A 148 24.49 11.49 -31.62
CA ASN A 148 23.26 11.79 -32.33
C ASN A 148 23.00 10.75 -33.42
N ASP A 149 21.84 10.09 -33.37
CA ASP A 149 21.18 9.53 -34.55
C ASP A 149 19.68 9.86 -34.47
N ALA A 150 19.35 11.03 -35.00
CA ALA A 150 17.98 11.46 -35.23
C ALA A 150 17.57 11.03 -36.64
N LYS A 151 16.92 9.87 -36.78
CA LYS A 151 16.07 9.58 -37.94
C LYS A 151 15.07 8.45 -37.66
N ASN A 152 13.80 8.84 -37.57
CA ASN A 152 12.59 8.05 -37.83
C ASN A 152 12.38 6.74 -37.05
N THR A 153 11.93 6.85 -35.81
CA THR A 153 11.05 5.86 -35.15
C THR A 153 10.13 6.58 -34.17
N MET A 154 9.13 7.30 -34.69
CA MET A 154 8.06 7.89 -33.87
C MET A 154 6.84 6.99 -33.97
N ALA A 155 6.72 6.01 -33.05
CA ALA A 155 5.46 5.48 -32.51
C ALA A 155 5.66 4.28 -31.57
N ASP A 156 6.78 3.55 -31.65
CA ASP A 156 6.97 2.27 -30.93
C ASP A 156 7.98 2.34 -29.76
N GLY A 157 8.48 3.54 -29.44
CA GLY A 157 9.56 3.74 -28.46
C GLY A 157 9.12 3.83 -27.00
N ASP A 158 7.83 3.94 -26.70
CA ASP A 158 7.33 4.18 -25.34
C ASP A 158 6.99 2.88 -24.59
N LEU A 159 6.42 1.89 -25.29
CA LEU A 159 6.16 0.55 -24.74
C LEU A 159 7.46 -0.18 -24.35
N GLY A 160 8.55 0.05 -25.09
CA GLY A 160 9.87 -0.50 -24.75
C GLY A 160 10.41 0.07 -23.44
N LYS A 161 10.22 1.37 -23.19
CA LYS A 161 10.68 2.02 -21.96
C LYS A 161 9.88 1.57 -20.74
N GLU A 162 8.56 1.44 -20.87
CA GLU A 162 7.72 0.97 -19.76
C GLU A 162 8.03 -0.48 -19.38
N ARG A 163 8.24 -1.36 -20.38
CA ARG A 163 8.75 -2.72 -20.14
C ARG A 163 10.10 -2.69 -19.42
N THR A 164 11.03 -1.81 -19.81
CA THR A 164 12.31 -1.70 -19.10
C THR A 164 12.14 -1.28 -17.64
N LEU A 165 11.21 -0.37 -17.32
CA LEU A 165 10.97 0.08 -15.95
C LEU A 165 10.38 -1.04 -15.08
N ILE A 166 9.39 -1.77 -15.58
CA ILE A 166 8.81 -2.91 -14.86
C ILE A 166 9.86 -3.99 -14.64
N THR A 167 10.64 -4.34 -15.68
CA THR A 167 11.71 -5.33 -15.53
C THR A 167 12.80 -4.86 -14.59
N THR A 168 13.07 -3.55 -14.53
CA THR A 168 14.07 -3.00 -13.59
C THR A 168 13.56 -3.09 -12.16
N ALA A 169 12.31 -2.70 -11.90
CA ALA A 169 11.71 -2.80 -10.56
C ALA A 169 11.61 -4.25 -10.08
N LEU A 170 11.22 -5.19 -10.95
CA LEU A 170 11.22 -6.61 -10.65
C LEU A 170 12.63 -7.13 -10.38
N ARG A 171 13.62 -6.71 -11.17
CA ARG A 171 15.02 -7.09 -10.94
C ARG A 171 15.59 -6.49 -9.66
N THR A 172 15.18 -5.28 -9.28
CA THR A 172 15.53 -4.69 -7.98
C THR A 172 14.93 -5.52 -6.85
N LEU A 173 13.65 -5.91 -6.93
CA LEU A 173 13.04 -6.80 -5.93
C LEU A 173 13.73 -8.17 -5.86
N GLU A 174 14.07 -8.76 -7.00
CA GLU A 174 14.83 -10.01 -7.06
C GLU A 174 16.22 -9.85 -6.44
N MET A 175 16.91 -8.75 -6.72
CA MET A 175 18.22 -8.43 -6.14
C MET A 175 18.11 -8.24 -4.62
N ASP A 176 17.09 -7.54 -4.13
CA ASP A 176 16.85 -7.35 -2.70
C ASP A 176 16.55 -8.69 -2.01
N MET A 177 15.79 -9.59 -2.64
CA MET A 177 15.55 -10.96 -2.16
C MET A 177 16.83 -11.79 -2.11
N THR A 178 17.72 -11.68 -3.12
CA THR A 178 19.02 -12.37 -3.09
C THR A 178 19.95 -11.81 -2.03
N LEU A 179 19.94 -10.49 -1.81
CA LEU A 179 20.73 -9.84 -0.76
C LEU A 179 20.26 -10.31 0.62
N LEU A 180 18.95 -10.40 0.83
CA LEU A 180 18.40 -10.95 2.08
C LEU A 180 18.81 -12.41 2.28
N ASP A 181 18.83 -13.24 1.23
CA ASP A 181 19.30 -14.63 1.32
C ASP A 181 20.81 -14.70 1.64
N ASP A 182 21.61 -13.82 1.06
CA ASP A 182 23.04 -13.69 1.36
C ASP A 182 23.27 -13.25 2.80
N VAL A 183 22.56 -12.22 3.28
CA VAL A 183 22.65 -11.73 4.66
C VAL A 183 22.17 -12.79 5.66
N ALA A 184 21.08 -13.49 5.35
CA ALA A 184 20.58 -14.60 6.15
C ALA A 184 21.59 -15.76 6.20
N SER A 185 22.29 -16.03 5.09
CA SER A 185 23.34 -17.05 5.04
C SER A 185 24.58 -16.68 5.86
N LEU A 186 24.87 -15.38 6.00
CA LEU A 186 26.00 -14.87 6.78
C LEU A 186 25.72 -14.82 8.29
N GLN A 187 24.45 -14.78 8.70
CA GLN A 187 24.10 -14.95 10.10
C GLN A 187 24.16 -16.43 10.47
N THR A 188 25.35 -16.89 10.89
CA THR A 188 25.48 -18.16 11.62
C THR A 188 24.70 -18.07 12.93
N GLN A 189 23.43 -18.48 12.90
CA GLN A 189 22.54 -18.50 14.05
C GLN A 189 22.61 -19.79 14.86
N LEU A 190 23.51 -20.72 14.52
CA LEU A 190 23.84 -21.78 15.47
C LEU A 190 24.33 -21.09 16.74
N SER A 191 23.58 -21.25 17.82
CA SER A 191 24.01 -20.77 19.13
C SER A 191 25.41 -21.32 19.37
N SER A 192 26.32 -20.56 19.98
CA SER A 192 27.66 -21.07 20.27
C SER A 192 27.61 -22.39 21.05
N THR A 193 26.52 -22.61 21.79
CA THR A 193 26.20 -23.89 22.44
C THR A 193 25.85 -25.00 21.45
N GLU A 194 25.04 -24.75 20.42
CA GLU A 194 24.70 -25.73 19.38
C GLU A 194 25.94 -26.11 18.56
N VAL A 195 26.78 -25.13 18.17
CA VAL A 195 28.06 -25.42 17.50
C VAL A 195 28.96 -26.27 18.41
N GLY A 196 29.08 -25.89 19.68
CA GLY A 196 29.88 -26.63 20.66
C GLY A 196 29.37 -28.06 20.86
N LEU A 197 28.05 -28.24 20.89
CA LEU A 197 27.41 -29.55 21.03
C LEU A 197 27.56 -30.41 19.76
N LEU A 198 27.45 -29.83 18.56
CA LEU A 198 27.68 -30.53 17.29
C LEU A 198 29.14 -30.96 17.14
N LEU A 199 30.09 -30.07 17.46
CA LEU A 199 31.52 -30.39 17.49
C LEU A 199 31.84 -31.43 18.57
N GLY A 200 31.21 -31.30 19.75
CA GLY A 200 31.33 -32.27 20.83
C GLY A 200 30.81 -33.66 20.44
N ALA A 201 29.69 -33.75 19.73
CA ALA A 201 29.14 -35.00 19.21
C ALA A 201 30.06 -35.66 18.17
N ILE A 202 30.65 -34.88 17.25
CA ILE A 202 31.65 -35.37 16.30
C ILE A 202 32.92 -35.83 17.03
N ALA A 203 33.44 -35.04 17.97
CA ALA A 203 34.63 -35.39 18.72
C ALA A 203 34.39 -36.64 19.58
N ALA A 204 33.27 -36.74 20.29
CA ALA A 204 32.92 -37.89 21.10
C ALA A 204 32.79 -39.18 20.27
N SER A 205 32.14 -39.10 19.10
CA SER A 205 32.01 -40.26 18.21
C SER A 205 33.32 -40.68 17.54
N GLY A 206 34.20 -39.74 17.18
CA GLY A 206 35.51 -40.06 16.58
C GLY A 206 36.57 -40.51 17.57
N VAL A 207 36.56 -39.94 18.79
CA VAL A 207 37.55 -40.22 19.83
C VAL A 207 37.17 -41.45 20.68
N GLY A 208 35.88 -41.76 20.77
CA GLY A 208 35.35 -42.89 21.55
C GLY A 208 36.06 -44.22 21.30
N PRO A 209 36.15 -44.71 20.05
CA PRO A 209 36.79 -45.99 19.74
C PRO A 209 38.31 -46.04 20.07
N ILE A 210 38.97 -44.88 20.13
CA ILE A 210 40.41 -44.80 20.45
C ILE A 210 40.64 -44.92 21.96
N PHE A 211 39.82 -44.25 22.77
CA PHE A 211 39.99 -44.24 24.23
C PHE A 211 39.36 -45.44 24.91
N PHE A 212 38.32 -46.03 24.31
CA PHE A 212 37.56 -47.14 24.89
C PHE A 212 37.37 -48.32 23.93
N PRO A 213 38.46 -48.89 23.38
CA PRO A 213 38.38 -49.98 22.41
C PRO A 213 37.66 -51.19 23.00
N ALA A 214 36.73 -51.79 22.24
CA ALA A 214 35.97 -52.99 22.60
C ALA A 214 35.15 -52.87 23.90
N THR A 215 34.67 -51.67 24.23
CA THR A 215 33.75 -51.46 25.36
C THR A 215 32.35 -51.11 24.88
N SER A 216 31.34 -51.57 25.62
CA SER A 216 29.92 -51.23 25.41
C SER A 216 29.62 -49.72 25.49
N VAL A 217 30.54 -48.92 26.00
CA VAL A 217 30.43 -47.45 26.02
C VAL A 217 30.47 -46.89 24.60
N THR A 218 31.31 -47.44 23.72
CA THR A 218 31.42 -46.99 22.32
C THR A 218 30.17 -47.32 21.51
N GLU A 219 29.51 -48.43 21.86
CA GLU A 219 28.24 -48.85 21.25
C GLU A 219 27.09 -47.89 21.58
N VAL A 220 27.12 -47.25 22.74
CA VAL A 220 26.08 -46.28 23.12
C VAL A 220 26.44 -44.86 22.67
N LEU A 221 27.74 -44.51 22.67
CA LEU A 221 28.18 -43.13 22.46
C LEU A 221 27.92 -42.63 21.04
N ALA A 222 28.21 -43.42 20.00
CA ALA A 222 28.01 -43.01 18.62
C ALA A 222 26.52 -42.87 18.24
N PRO A 223 25.63 -43.84 18.56
CA PRO A 223 24.19 -43.67 18.36
C PRO A 223 23.59 -42.54 19.19
N ALA A 224 24.05 -42.32 20.43
CA ALA A 224 23.60 -41.20 21.25
C ALA A 224 24.02 -39.84 20.62
N ALA A 225 25.25 -39.73 20.13
CA ALA A 225 25.72 -38.53 19.42
C ALA A 225 24.91 -38.28 18.14
N ALA A 226 24.65 -39.33 17.34
CA ALA A 226 23.87 -39.21 16.12
C ALA A 226 22.39 -38.86 16.41
N ALA A 227 21.76 -39.50 17.42
CA ALA A 227 20.42 -39.17 17.87
C ALA A 227 20.31 -37.71 18.37
N PHE A 228 21.34 -37.23 19.07
CA PHE A 228 21.40 -35.85 19.54
C PHE A 228 21.47 -34.85 18.38
N THR A 229 22.31 -35.11 17.37
CA THR A 229 22.37 -34.27 16.15
C THR A 229 21.03 -34.29 15.37
N ALA A 230 20.35 -35.43 15.33
CA ALA A 230 19.01 -35.54 14.75
C ALA A 230 17.97 -34.73 15.51
N ALA A 231 18.02 -34.72 16.85
CA ALA A 231 17.14 -33.91 17.67
C ALA A 231 17.31 -32.39 17.39
N ILE A 232 18.54 -31.89 17.24
CA ILE A 232 18.80 -30.49 16.84
C ILE A 232 18.20 -30.18 15.47
N THR A 233 18.35 -31.11 14.51
CA THR A 233 17.83 -30.94 13.14
C THR A 233 16.31 -30.87 13.13
N ILE A 234 15.63 -31.77 13.85
CA ILE A 234 14.17 -31.78 13.99
C ILE A 234 13.68 -30.52 14.72
N GLY A 235 14.39 -30.09 15.77
CA GLY A 235 14.09 -28.83 16.46
C GLY A 235 14.19 -27.62 15.52
N SER A 236 15.20 -27.61 14.64
CA SER A 236 15.37 -26.56 13.64
C SER A 236 14.25 -26.57 12.59
N GLU A 237 13.79 -27.75 12.17
CA GLU A 237 12.60 -27.86 11.31
C GLU A 237 11.37 -27.27 11.99
N TYR A 238 11.08 -27.64 13.24
CA TYR A 238 9.91 -27.15 13.96
C TYR A 238 9.90 -25.62 14.04
N ILE A 239 11.01 -25.00 14.46
CA ILE A 239 11.10 -23.55 14.59
C ILE A 239 10.96 -22.87 13.22
N GLY A 240 11.64 -23.39 12.19
CA GLY A 240 11.52 -22.84 10.83
C GLY A 240 10.10 -22.93 10.28
N ARG A 241 9.37 -24.01 10.57
CA ARG A 241 7.95 -24.18 10.19
C ARG A 241 7.03 -23.21 10.91
N VAL A 242 7.25 -22.98 12.21
CA VAL A 242 6.50 -21.99 13.00
C VAL A 242 6.74 -20.59 12.44
N ALA A 243 7.99 -20.21 12.19
CA ALA A 243 8.31 -18.90 11.62
C ALA A 243 7.62 -18.66 10.26
N VAL A 244 7.58 -19.67 9.38
CA VAL A 244 6.82 -19.57 8.11
C VAL A 244 5.31 -19.47 8.34
N ALA A 245 4.76 -20.22 9.30
CA ALA A 245 3.34 -20.13 9.63
C ALA A 245 2.98 -18.72 10.12
N ASP A 246 3.79 -18.15 11.02
CA ASP A 246 3.63 -16.78 11.52
C ASP A 246 3.75 -15.76 10.37
N GLY A 247 4.74 -15.92 9.49
CA GLY A 247 4.89 -15.06 8.30
C GLY A 247 3.66 -15.10 7.38
N LYS A 248 3.07 -16.29 7.17
CA LYS A 248 1.83 -16.45 6.38
C LYS A 248 0.61 -15.87 7.08
N GLU A 249 0.50 -15.99 8.40
CA GLU A 249 -0.57 -15.37 9.17
C GLU A 249 -0.51 -13.84 9.05
N ILE A 250 0.68 -13.27 9.19
CA ILE A 250 0.91 -11.82 9.02
C ILE A 250 0.53 -11.40 7.60
N ALA A 251 0.98 -12.12 6.57
CA ALA A 251 0.63 -11.83 5.18
C ALA A 251 -0.88 -11.89 4.93
N ALA A 252 -1.57 -12.93 5.42
CA ALA A 252 -3.02 -13.07 5.28
C ALA A 252 -3.77 -11.91 5.95
N ASN A 253 -3.38 -11.53 7.17
CA ASN A 253 -3.95 -10.39 7.89
C ASN A 253 -3.70 -9.05 7.16
N THR A 254 -2.54 -8.92 6.52
CA THR A 254 -2.12 -7.71 5.77
C THR A 254 -2.95 -7.56 4.48
N ILE A 255 -3.17 -8.66 3.75
CA ILE A 255 -4.06 -8.71 2.57
C ILE A 255 -5.50 -8.40 2.98
N GLN A 256 -6.00 -8.99 4.07
CA GLN A 256 -7.33 -8.70 4.57
C GLN A 256 -7.50 -7.21 4.91
N CYS A 257 -6.51 -6.60 5.57
CA CYS A 257 -6.53 -5.16 5.85
C CYS A 257 -6.55 -4.30 4.58
N ALA A 258 -5.79 -4.68 3.55
CA ALA A 258 -5.82 -3.97 2.27
C ALA A 258 -7.21 -4.06 1.62
N ALA A 259 -7.82 -5.26 1.61
CA ALA A 259 -9.16 -5.48 1.08
C ALA A 259 -10.25 -4.71 1.86
N GLU A 260 -10.16 -4.68 3.19
CA GLU A 260 -11.06 -3.87 4.04
C GLU A 260 -10.92 -2.37 3.72
N ALA A 261 -9.70 -1.88 3.53
CA ALA A 261 -9.44 -0.49 3.17
C ALA A 261 -10.03 -0.12 1.80
N GLU A 262 -9.89 -1.01 0.81
CA GLU A 262 -10.46 -0.87 -0.52
C GLU A 262 -12.01 -0.87 -0.50
N ALA A 263 -12.62 -1.73 0.34
CA ALA A 263 -14.06 -1.74 0.53
C ALA A 263 -14.58 -0.40 1.10
N PHE A 264 -13.85 0.23 2.02
CA PHE A 264 -14.19 1.58 2.49
C PHE A 264 -14.00 2.65 1.42
N LEU A 265 -12.95 2.56 0.61
CA LEU A 265 -12.71 3.47 -0.51
C LEU A 265 -13.85 3.39 -1.54
N ALA A 266 -14.29 2.19 -1.92
CA ALA A 266 -15.41 1.99 -2.83
C ALA A 266 -16.71 2.62 -2.29
N ASN A 267 -16.95 2.52 -0.98
CA ASN A 267 -18.09 3.20 -0.34
C ASN A 267 -17.93 4.74 -0.35
N ALA A 268 -16.72 5.26 -0.18
CA ALA A 268 -16.45 6.69 -0.32
C ALA A 268 -16.78 7.19 -1.73
N GLU A 269 -16.38 6.44 -2.77
CA GLU A 269 -16.67 6.79 -4.17
C GLU A 269 -18.16 6.78 -4.50
N ARG A 270 -18.91 5.80 -3.96
CA ARG A 270 -20.37 5.75 -4.11
C ARG A 270 -21.05 6.98 -3.54
N VAL A 271 -20.65 7.42 -2.34
CA VAL A 271 -21.22 8.63 -1.72
C VAL A 271 -20.80 9.89 -2.48
N LYS A 272 -19.54 9.95 -2.93
CA LYS A 272 -19.03 11.05 -3.76
C LYS A 272 -19.85 11.26 -5.03
N ALA A 273 -20.40 10.19 -5.63
CA ALA A 273 -21.19 10.26 -6.86
C ALA A 273 -22.46 11.13 -6.76
N ILE A 274 -22.96 11.42 -5.55
CA ILE A 274 -24.08 12.34 -5.31
C ILE A 274 -23.66 13.80 -5.59
N THR A 275 -22.41 14.14 -5.32
CA THR A 275 -21.93 15.52 -5.37
C THR A 275 -21.96 16.14 -6.77
N PRO A 276 -21.50 15.46 -7.85
CA PRO A 276 -21.65 15.96 -9.22
C PRO A 276 -23.12 16.23 -9.61
N LEU A 277 -24.07 15.41 -9.14
CA LEU A 277 -25.49 15.63 -9.38
C LEU A 277 -25.98 16.93 -8.71
N CYS A 278 -25.58 17.19 -7.47
CA CYS A 278 -25.89 18.45 -6.78
C CYS A 278 -25.31 19.67 -7.53
N VAL A 279 -24.09 19.57 -8.05
CA VAL A 279 -23.46 20.62 -8.86
C VAL A 279 -24.27 20.87 -10.15
N GLY A 280 -24.69 19.80 -10.85
CA GLY A 280 -25.51 19.90 -12.05
C GLY A 280 -26.87 20.54 -11.80
N VAL A 281 -27.55 20.16 -10.72
CA VAL A 281 -28.81 20.77 -10.29
C VAL A 281 -28.62 22.25 -9.96
N GLY A 282 -27.60 22.60 -9.17
CA GLY A 282 -27.29 24.00 -8.83
C GLY A 282 -26.98 24.86 -10.06
N ALA A 283 -26.17 24.34 -10.99
CA ALA A 283 -25.84 25.04 -12.25
C ALA A 283 -27.08 25.23 -13.15
N THR A 284 -27.97 24.24 -13.20
CA THR A 284 -29.23 24.33 -13.96
C THR A 284 -30.17 25.36 -13.33
N CYS A 285 -30.32 25.35 -12.01
CA CYS A 285 -31.10 26.35 -11.27
C CYS A 285 -30.53 27.77 -11.44
N ALA A 286 -29.21 27.94 -11.44
CA ALA A 286 -28.56 29.22 -11.71
C ALA A 286 -28.83 29.70 -13.15
N SER A 287 -28.80 28.79 -14.12
CA SER A 287 -29.11 29.09 -15.52
C SER A 287 -30.60 29.45 -15.70
N PHE A 288 -31.50 28.73 -15.03
CA PHE A 288 -32.93 29.04 -15.04
C PHE A 288 -33.22 30.38 -14.37
N ALA A 289 -32.54 30.72 -13.28
CA ALA A 289 -32.66 32.02 -12.60
C ALA A 289 -32.30 33.20 -13.53
N LEU A 290 -31.37 33.01 -14.47
CA LEU A 290 -31.05 34.01 -15.50
C LEU A 290 -32.18 34.16 -16.53
N LEU A 291 -32.91 33.08 -16.82
CA LEU A 291 -34.04 33.08 -17.76
C LEU A 291 -35.36 33.53 -17.11
N THR A 292 -35.49 33.44 -15.78
CA THR A 292 -36.72 33.76 -15.06
C THR A 292 -37.31 35.13 -15.42
N PRO A 293 -36.54 36.25 -15.51
CA PRO A 293 -37.11 37.54 -15.92
C PRO A 293 -37.76 37.49 -17.30
N THR A 294 -37.10 36.85 -18.26
CA THR A 294 -37.63 36.72 -19.63
C THR A 294 -38.89 35.85 -19.71
N ILE A 295 -38.99 34.82 -18.86
CA ILE A 295 -40.17 33.95 -18.77
C ILE A 295 -41.35 34.70 -18.15
N VAL A 296 -41.10 35.49 -17.09
CA VAL A 296 -42.13 36.32 -16.44
C VAL A 296 -42.69 37.35 -17.42
N ASP A 297 -41.82 38.00 -18.20
CA ASP A 297 -42.21 38.97 -19.23
C ASP A 297 -43.02 38.30 -20.36
N ALA A 298 -42.57 37.12 -20.84
CA ALA A 298 -43.22 36.41 -21.94
C ALA A 298 -44.61 35.85 -21.58
N LEU A 299 -44.81 35.40 -20.34
CA LEU A 299 -46.07 34.82 -19.89
C LEU A 299 -47.08 35.89 -19.42
N ASN A 300 -46.70 37.18 -19.42
CA ASN A 300 -47.52 38.30 -18.97
C ASN A 300 -48.12 38.08 -17.56
N ILE A 301 -47.36 37.43 -16.66
CA ILE A 301 -47.78 37.10 -15.28
C ILE A 301 -47.69 38.34 -14.37
N GLY A 302 -47.40 39.52 -14.92
CA GLY A 302 -47.21 40.79 -14.20
C GLY A 302 -48.32 41.15 -13.20
N ASN A 303 -49.52 40.61 -13.37
CA ASN A 303 -50.67 40.87 -12.51
C ASN A 303 -50.66 40.11 -11.17
N SER A 304 -49.79 39.09 -10.99
CA SER A 304 -49.74 38.27 -9.78
C SER A 304 -48.38 38.32 -9.09
N VAL A 305 -48.23 39.26 -8.14
CA VAL A 305 -46.99 39.45 -7.36
C VAL A 305 -46.53 38.16 -6.67
N ILE A 306 -47.48 37.33 -6.17
CA ILE A 306 -47.21 36.08 -5.45
C ILE A 306 -46.50 35.06 -6.36
N MET A 307 -47.06 34.79 -7.55
CA MET A 307 -46.49 33.85 -8.53
C MET A 307 -45.07 34.26 -8.96
N ILE A 308 -44.85 35.56 -9.15
CA ILE A 308 -43.53 36.09 -9.51
C ILE A 308 -42.53 35.84 -8.38
N THR A 309 -42.89 36.11 -7.13
CA THR A 309 -42.00 35.88 -5.98
C THR A 309 -41.67 34.40 -5.77
N GLU A 310 -42.65 33.50 -5.92
CA GLU A 310 -42.42 32.05 -5.80
C GLU A 310 -41.47 31.54 -6.89
N LEU A 311 -41.67 31.97 -8.14
CA LEU A 311 -40.81 31.58 -9.26
C LEU A 311 -39.36 32.06 -9.07
N TYR A 312 -39.16 33.27 -8.54
CA TYR A 312 -37.82 33.80 -8.24
C TYR A 312 -37.14 33.10 -7.06
N LEU A 313 -37.89 32.66 -6.04
CA LEU A 313 -37.34 32.01 -4.85
C LEU A 313 -37.07 30.51 -5.04
N LEU A 314 -37.77 29.85 -5.97
CA LEU A 314 -37.64 28.40 -6.20
C LEU A 314 -36.21 27.99 -6.58
N CYS A 315 -35.59 28.66 -7.55
CA CYS A 315 -34.26 28.28 -8.04
C CYS A 315 -33.14 28.48 -7.02
N PRO A 316 -33.06 29.63 -6.30
CA PRO A 316 -32.14 29.80 -5.18
C PRO A 316 -32.35 28.76 -4.08
N LEU A 317 -33.61 28.45 -3.73
CA LEU A 317 -33.93 27.46 -2.69
C LEU A 317 -33.38 26.07 -3.07
N VAL A 318 -33.68 25.59 -4.28
CA VAL A 318 -33.20 24.29 -4.77
C VAL A 318 -31.68 24.26 -4.84
N SER A 319 -31.04 25.34 -5.30
CA SER A 319 -29.58 25.41 -5.37
C SER A 319 -28.92 25.42 -3.98
N VAL A 320 -29.50 26.10 -2.99
CA VAL A 320 -28.99 26.12 -1.60
C VAL A 320 -29.16 24.74 -0.95
N LEU A 321 -30.30 24.07 -1.17
CA LEU A 321 -30.49 22.69 -0.71
C LEU A 321 -29.50 21.72 -1.37
N ALA A 322 -29.24 21.86 -2.67
CA ALA A 322 -28.23 21.06 -3.37
C ALA A 322 -26.83 21.27 -2.77
N ALA A 323 -26.46 22.50 -2.43
CA ALA A 323 -25.20 22.81 -1.76
C ALA A 323 -25.10 22.17 -0.36
N ALA A 324 -26.21 22.16 0.39
CA ALA A 324 -26.25 21.54 1.71
C ALA A 324 -26.13 20.01 1.65
N VAL A 325 -26.80 19.37 0.68
CA VAL A 325 -26.67 17.92 0.42
C VAL A 325 -25.25 17.58 -0.03
N SER A 326 -24.65 18.40 -0.89
CA SER A 326 -23.25 18.24 -1.32
C SER A 326 -22.27 18.31 -0.14
N ASN A 327 -22.50 19.19 0.83
CA ASN A 327 -21.66 19.26 2.04
C ASN A 327 -21.82 18.02 2.93
N LEU A 328 -23.06 17.52 3.10
CA LEU A 328 -23.31 16.29 3.84
C LEU A 328 -22.62 15.08 3.18
N ALA A 329 -22.70 14.99 1.85
CA ALA A 329 -22.01 13.95 1.08
C ALA A 329 -20.48 14.04 1.23
N LEU A 330 -19.92 15.25 1.29
CA LEU A 330 -18.49 15.48 1.57
C LEU A 330 -18.09 14.93 2.96
N GLU A 331 -18.86 15.20 4.01
CA GLU A 331 -18.56 14.71 5.36
C GLU A 331 -18.67 13.19 5.48
N GLU A 332 -19.65 12.57 4.81
CA GLU A 332 -19.72 11.10 4.72
C GLU A 332 -18.54 10.52 3.94
N THR A 333 -18.18 11.12 2.81
CA THR A 333 -17.01 10.74 2.00
C THR A 333 -15.73 10.83 2.84
N ARG A 334 -15.55 11.91 3.60
CA ARG A 334 -14.45 12.07 4.58
C ARG A 334 -14.44 10.96 5.62
N GLY A 335 -15.60 10.58 6.14
CA GLY A 335 -15.72 9.51 7.12
C GLY A 335 -15.31 8.13 6.57
N PHE A 336 -15.68 7.81 5.33
CA PHE A 336 -15.24 6.56 4.67
C PHE A 336 -13.75 6.61 4.29
N ALA A 337 -13.28 7.71 3.70
CA ALA A 337 -11.89 7.90 3.32
C ALA A 337 -10.95 7.84 4.53
N THR A 338 -11.31 8.51 5.63
CA THR A 338 -10.53 8.46 6.89
C THR A 338 -10.49 7.05 7.46
N ARG A 339 -11.59 6.29 7.36
CA ARG A 339 -11.59 4.88 7.75
C ARG A 339 -10.67 4.05 6.87
N ALA A 340 -10.74 4.20 5.53
CA ALA A 340 -9.85 3.52 4.59
C ALA A 340 -8.36 3.79 4.89
N ILE A 341 -8.01 5.05 5.16
CA ILE A 341 -6.65 5.48 5.54
C ILE A 341 -6.22 4.86 6.88
N ASN A 342 -7.12 4.71 7.84
CA ASN A 342 -6.79 4.19 9.17
C ASN A 342 -6.95 2.67 9.35
N VAL A 343 -7.43 1.93 8.35
CA VAL A 343 -7.47 0.45 8.41
C VAL A 343 -6.06 -0.10 8.61
N GLY A 344 -5.90 -1.08 9.50
CA GLY A 344 -4.61 -1.75 9.73
C GLY A 344 -3.70 -1.05 10.74
N VAL A 345 -3.86 0.26 10.98
CA VAL A 345 -3.04 1.02 11.94
C VAL A 345 -3.03 0.37 13.32
N ARG A 346 -4.20 -0.08 13.79
CA ARG A 346 -4.31 -0.80 15.07
C ARG A 346 -3.64 -2.18 15.04
N ARG A 347 -3.88 -2.96 13.98
CA ARG A 347 -3.45 -4.37 13.89
C ARG A 347 -1.94 -4.50 13.80
N PHE A 348 -1.27 -3.53 13.17
CA PHE A 348 0.18 -3.56 12.94
C PHE A 348 0.95 -2.53 13.78
N SER A 349 0.28 -1.84 14.73
CA SER A 349 0.95 -0.87 15.60
C SER A 349 2.01 -1.54 16.48
N LYS A 350 3.19 -0.94 16.57
CA LYS A 350 4.23 -1.36 17.52
C LYS A 350 3.70 -1.19 18.94
N ARG A 351 4.13 -2.03 19.88
CA ARG A 351 3.71 -2.00 21.31
C ARG A 351 3.76 -0.60 21.95
N THR A 352 4.69 0.25 21.52
CA THR A 352 4.84 1.64 22.00
C THR A 352 3.80 2.62 21.44
N ALA A 353 3.20 2.32 20.29
CA ALA A 353 2.20 3.14 19.61
C ALA A 353 0.75 2.68 19.88
N VAL A 354 0.57 1.52 20.54
CA VAL A 354 -0.75 0.98 20.91
C VAL A 354 -1.56 1.99 21.72
N GLY A 355 -0.93 2.68 22.69
CA GLY A 355 -1.60 3.66 23.54
C GLY A 355 -2.12 4.92 22.82
N ARG A 356 -1.66 5.21 21.60
CA ARG A 356 -2.16 6.31 20.78
C ARG A 356 -3.30 5.89 19.86
N THR A 357 -3.24 4.66 19.36
CA THR A 357 -4.19 4.12 18.36
C THR A 357 -5.41 3.45 18.99
N TRP A 358 -5.29 3.03 20.26
CA TRP A 358 -6.37 2.51 21.08
C TRP A 358 -7.16 3.65 21.72
N LEU A 359 -8.29 3.94 21.09
CA LEU A 359 -9.32 4.77 21.72
C LEU A 359 -10.15 3.89 22.63
N SER A 360 -10.40 4.36 23.85
CA SER A 360 -11.37 3.72 24.74
C SER A 360 -12.75 3.67 24.08
N SER A 361 -13.61 2.70 24.44
CA SER A 361 -14.98 2.61 23.91
C SER A 361 -15.77 3.91 24.14
N VAL A 362 -15.49 4.60 25.23
CA VAL A 362 -16.05 5.93 25.54
C VAL A 362 -15.55 6.98 24.56
N GLU A 363 -14.24 7.06 24.30
CA GLU A 363 -13.68 7.98 23.30
C GLU A 363 -14.20 7.70 21.89
N MET A 364 -14.36 6.42 21.53
CA MET A 364 -14.93 6.02 20.24
C MET A 364 -16.39 6.48 20.10
N THR A 365 -17.18 6.32 21.17
CA THR A 365 -18.56 6.80 21.23
C THR A 365 -18.62 8.32 21.19
N GLN A 366 -17.72 8.99 21.91
CA GLN A 366 -17.64 10.45 21.93
C GLN A 366 -17.23 11.03 20.57
N ARG A 367 -16.25 10.42 19.88
CA ARG A 367 -15.87 10.80 18.51
C ARG A 367 -17.01 10.56 17.53
N SER A 368 -17.71 9.43 17.64
CA SER A 368 -18.90 9.14 16.82
C SER A 368 -20.00 10.19 17.04
N SER A 369 -20.29 10.54 18.29
CA SER A 369 -21.26 11.58 18.64
C SER A 369 -20.85 12.95 18.11
N ARG A 370 -19.58 13.36 18.31
CA ARG A 370 -19.05 14.61 17.75
C ARG A 370 -19.18 14.67 16.24
N SER A 371 -18.82 13.59 15.53
CA SER A 371 -18.93 13.54 14.07
C SER A 371 -20.37 13.71 13.57
N LYS A 372 -21.37 13.21 14.31
CA LYS A 372 -22.80 13.43 13.97
C LYS A 372 -23.19 14.89 14.18
N THR A 373 -22.76 15.49 15.29
CA THR A 373 -23.00 16.90 15.59
C THR A 373 -22.33 17.82 14.56
N ASP A 374 -21.10 17.51 14.17
CA ASP A 374 -20.35 18.27 13.16
C ASP A 374 -21.00 18.19 11.77
N ARG A 375 -21.63 17.06 11.41
CA ARG A 375 -22.43 16.94 10.18
C ARG A 375 -23.65 17.86 10.19
N TRP A 376 -24.33 17.99 11.32
CA TRP A 376 -25.47 18.91 11.45
C TRP A 376 -25.03 20.37 11.42
N TRP A 377 -23.94 20.70 12.10
CA TRP A 377 -23.39 22.05 12.09
C TRP A 377 -22.85 22.46 10.73
N SER A 378 -22.18 21.55 10.02
CA SER A 378 -21.71 21.78 8.66
C SER A 378 -22.88 21.91 7.69
N PHE A 379 -23.92 21.07 7.81
CA PHE A 379 -25.16 21.23 7.05
C PHE A 379 -25.78 22.62 7.26
N ALA A 380 -26.05 23.00 8.51
CA ALA A 380 -26.62 24.31 8.85
C ALA A 380 -25.72 25.47 8.39
N GLY A 381 -24.41 25.35 8.61
CA GLY A 381 -23.41 26.33 8.20
C GLY A 381 -23.25 26.45 6.69
N SER A 382 -23.64 25.44 5.91
CA SER A 382 -23.60 25.48 4.45
C SER A 382 -24.82 26.12 3.81
N VAL A 383 -25.97 26.16 4.51
CA VAL A 383 -27.23 26.76 4.01
C VAL A 383 -27.20 28.29 4.07
N LEU A 384 -26.55 28.87 5.07
CA LEU A 384 -26.62 30.30 5.39
C LEU A 384 -25.75 31.24 4.52
N PRO A 385 -24.53 30.89 4.08
CA PRO A 385 -23.62 31.84 3.44
C PRO A 385 -24.16 32.46 2.15
N ALA A 386 -24.74 31.64 1.26
CA ALA A 386 -25.25 32.13 -0.03
C ALA A 386 -26.43 33.11 0.13
N PRO A 387 -27.48 32.81 0.94
CA PRO A 387 -28.54 33.78 1.25
C PRO A 387 -28.03 35.05 1.93
N ILE A 388 -27.11 34.95 2.89
CA ILE A 388 -26.57 36.12 3.58
C ILE A 388 -25.81 37.01 2.60
N ILE A 389 -24.91 36.46 1.80
CA ILE A 389 -24.15 37.23 0.80
C ILE A 389 -25.10 37.85 -0.22
N GLY A 390 -26.07 37.09 -0.74
CA GLY A 390 -27.07 37.60 -1.68
C GLY A 390 -27.97 38.70 -1.10
N SER A 391 -28.20 38.71 0.22
CA SER A 391 -28.93 39.78 0.90
C SER A 391 -28.14 41.09 0.97
N ILE A 392 -26.81 40.98 1.10
CA ILE A 392 -25.86 42.09 1.24
C ILE A 392 -25.47 42.69 -0.11
N VAL A 393 -25.36 41.88 -1.17
CA VAL A 393 -24.99 42.40 -2.50
C VAL A 393 -26.08 43.36 -2.98
N GLY A 394 -25.72 44.65 -3.02
CA GLY A 394 -26.61 45.74 -3.39
C GLY A 394 -27.14 45.56 -4.81
N GLY A 395 -28.46 45.52 -4.94
CA GLY A 395 -29.16 45.42 -6.22
C GLY A 395 -30.61 45.86 -6.02
N PRO A 396 -31.16 46.73 -6.89
CA PRO A 396 -32.52 47.24 -6.75
C PRO A 396 -33.60 46.19 -7.07
N SER A 397 -33.26 45.12 -7.79
CA SER A 397 -34.21 44.07 -8.17
C SER A 397 -34.02 42.78 -7.36
N LEU A 398 -35.14 42.19 -6.94
CA LEU A 398 -35.19 40.87 -6.30
C LEU A 398 -34.62 39.77 -7.21
N SER A 399 -34.78 39.91 -8.53
CA SER A 399 -34.24 38.99 -9.54
C SER A 399 -32.71 38.90 -9.50
N ALA A 400 -32.00 40.02 -9.43
CA ALA A 400 -30.55 40.05 -9.37
C ALA A 400 -30.02 39.34 -8.11
N LYS A 401 -30.69 39.54 -6.96
CA LYS A 401 -30.34 38.86 -5.71
C LYS A 401 -30.51 37.34 -5.83
N CYS A 402 -31.63 36.88 -6.40
CA CYS A 402 -31.90 35.45 -6.60
C CYS A 402 -30.85 34.79 -7.51
N ILE A 403 -30.47 35.45 -8.62
CA ILE A 403 -29.41 34.98 -9.51
C ILE A 403 -28.08 34.81 -8.77
N ILE A 404 -27.69 35.82 -7.98
CA ILE A 404 -26.44 35.79 -7.20
C ILE A 404 -26.45 34.66 -6.17
N VAL A 405 -27.55 34.48 -5.43
CA VAL A 405 -27.68 33.39 -4.45
C VAL A 405 -27.57 32.02 -5.13
N ALA A 406 -28.28 31.81 -6.25
CA ALA A 406 -28.24 30.56 -6.99
C ALA A 406 -26.83 30.28 -7.54
N ALA A 407 -26.16 31.28 -8.11
CA ALA A 407 -24.80 31.15 -8.62
C ALA A 407 -23.77 30.85 -7.51
N LEU A 408 -23.87 31.52 -6.36
CA LEU A 408 -22.99 31.28 -5.21
C LEU A 408 -23.21 29.88 -4.61
N ALA A 409 -24.45 29.42 -4.50
CA ALA A 409 -24.77 28.08 -4.02
C ALA A 409 -24.27 27.00 -4.99
N ALA A 410 -24.35 27.22 -6.30
CA ALA A 410 -23.76 26.33 -7.31
C ALA A 410 -22.22 26.29 -7.18
N ALA A 411 -21.57 27.45 -7.02
CA ALA A 411 -20.13 27.53 -6.80
C ALA A 411 -19.69 26.83 -5.50
N GLN A 412 -20.49 26.95 -4.44
CA GLN A 412 -20.25 26.27 -3.17
C GLN A 412 -20.35 24.74 -3.30
N SER A 413 -21.33 24.23 -4.07
CA SER A 413 -21.44 22.81 -4.39
C SER A 413 -20.20 22.31 -5.14
N ALA A 414 -19.72 23.08 -6.13
CA ALA A 414 -18.52 22.74 -6.89
C ALA A 414 -17.24 22.75 -6.02
N TYR A 415 -17.17 23.66 -5.04
CA TYR A 415 -16.08 23.68 -4.06
C TYR A 415 -16.07 22.41 -3.19
N PHE A 416 -17.24 21.96 -2.71
CA PHE A 416 -17.33 20.71 -1.95
C PHE A 416 -16.99 19.48 -2.79
N LEU A 417 -17.35 19.47 -4.08
CA LEU A 417 -16.88 18.42 -5.01
C LEU A 417 -15.36 18.37 -5.07
N ALA A 418 -14.70 19.50 -5.25
CA ALA A 418 -13.24 19.58 -5.30
C ALA A 418 -12.59 19.10 -3.98
N GLN A 419 -13.20 19.41 -2.84
CA GLN A 419 -12.74 18.89 -1.55
C GLN A 419 -12.94 17.37 -1.43
N ALA A 420 -14.07 16.84 -1.90
CA ALA A 420 -14.38 15.41 -1.85
C ALA A 420 -13.38 14.62 -2.71
N GLU A 421 -13.10 15.09 -3.93
CA GLU A 421 -12.05 14.51 -4.79
C GLU A 421 -10.68 14.56 -4.12
N GLY A 422 -10.37 15.68 -3.46
CA GLY A 422 -9.11 15.82 -2.74
C GLY A 422 -8.94 14.76 -1.65
N VAL A 423 -9.99 14.49 -0.89
CA VAL A 423 -9.97 13.49 0.20
C VAL A 423 -9.94 12.06 -0.34
N VAL A 424 -10.71 11.77 -1.40
CA VAL A 424 -10.72 10.44 -2.02
C VAL A 424 -9.39 10.13 -2.71
N ALA A 425 -8.76 11.10 -3.37
CA ALA A 425 -7.44 10.92 -3.96
C ALA A 425 -6.38 10.53 -2.91
N ARG A 426 -6.40 11.17 -1.74
CA ARG A 426 -5.53 10.81 -0.62
C ARG A 426 -5.78 9.39 -0.11
N ALA A 427 -7.05 9.03 0.07
CA ALA A 427 -7.41 7.68 0.50
C ALA A 427 -7.01 6.63 -0.54
N THR A 428 -7.10 6.95 -1.83
CA THR A 428 -6.68 6.07 -2.93
C THR A 428 -5.18 5.80 -2.89
N ASP A 429 -4.37 6.86 -2.71
CA ASP A 429 -2.92 6.75 -2.56
C ASP A 429 -2.53 5.88 -1.34
N ALA A 430 -3.17 6.14 -0.20
CA ALA A 430 -2.97 5.33 1.01
C ALA A 430 -3.38 3.87 0.80
N VAL A 431 -4.52 3.58 0.16
CA VAL A 431 -4.97 2.21 -0.14
C VAL A 431 -4.02 1.53 -1.13
N ALA A 432 -3.53 2.24 -2.14
CA ALA A 432 -2.55 1.71 -3.10
C ALA A 432 -1.23 1.33 -2.42
N LEU A 433 -0.73 2.17 -1.50
CA LEU A 433 0.44 1.84 -0.68
C LEU A 433 0.22 0.59 0.18
N LYS A 434 -0.96 0.45 0.79
CA LYS A 434 -1.30 -0.75 1.58
C LYS A 434 -1.37 -2.01 0.73
N ALA A 435 -1.99 -1.94 -0.44
CA ALA A 435 -2.06 -3.05 -1.38
C ALA A 435 -0.66 -3.48 -1.84
N ARG A 436 0.24 -2.52 -2.11
CA ARG A 436 1.64 -2.79 -2.43
C ARG A 436 2.38 -3.45 -1.27
N SER A 437 2.25 -2.94 -0.05
CA SER A 437 2.87 -3.54 1.14
C SER A 437 2.34 -4.94 1.42
N ALA A 438 1.04 -5.18 1.20
CA ALA A 438 0.43 -6.50 1.31
C ALA A 438 1.01 -7.49 0.29
N ALA A 439 1.18 -7.06 -0.97
CA ALA A 439 1.82 -7.88 -1.99
C ALA A 439 3.28 -8.22 -1.63
N VAL A 440 4.06 -7.25 -1.15
CA VAL A 440 5.45 -7.49 -0.72
C VAL A 440 5.50 -8.45 0.48
N CYS A 441 4.62 -8.28 1.47
CA CYS A 441 4.50 -9.18 2.62
C CYS A 441 4.22 -10.63 2.18
N ASP A 442 3.29 -10.83 1.24
CA ASP A 442 2.97 -12.15 0.68
C ASP A 442 4.16 -12.77 -0.08
N THR A 443 4.91 -11.96 -0.84
CA THR A 443 6.11 -12.48 -1.53
C THR A 443 7.17 -13.00 -0.57
N TYR A 444 7.43 -12.30 0.54
CA TYR A 444 8.37 -12.78 1.58
C TYR A 444 7.84 -14.01 2.31
N ALA A 445 6.55 -14.06 2.64
CA ALA A 445 5.95 -15.22 3.28
C ALA A 445 6.02 -16.48 2.38
N ASN A 446 5.82 -16.32 1.07
CA ASN A 446 5.94 -17.41 0.10
C ASN A 446 7.40 -17.82 -0.14
N GLN A 447 8.35 -16.89 -0.08
CA GLN A 447 9.79 -17.20 -0.09
C GLN A 447 10.18 -18.05 1.12
N GLY A 448 9.77 -17.65 2.33
CA GLY A 448 9.98 -18.44 3.54
C GLY A 448 9.38 -19.83 3.41
N ALA A 449 8.17 -19.96 2.84
CA ALA A 449 7.55 -21.25 2.59
C ALA A 449 8.37 -22.14 1.65
N ARG A 450 8.94 -21.57 0.58
CA ARG A 450 9.82 -22.28 -0.34
C ARG A 450 11.11 -22.74 0.36
N ASN A 451 11.71 -21.87 1.16
CA ASN A 451 12.90 -22.19 1.95
C ASN A 451 12.60 -23.29 2.99
N SER A 452 11.43 -23.27 3.62
CA SER A 452 11.02 -24.30 4.59
C SER A 452 10.78 -25.68 3.97
N ALA A 453 10.59 -25.77 2.65
CA ALA A 453 10.34 -27.05 1.99
C ALA A 453 11.54 -28.00 2.07
N ILE A 454 12.76 -27.48 2.31
CA ILE A 454 13.96 -28.30 2.47
C ILE A 454 14.11 -28.87 3.89
N LEU A 455 13.49 -28.25 4.89
CA LEU A 455 13.66 -28.63 6.31
C LEU A 455 13.24 -30.09 6.59
N PRO A 456 12.09 -30.60 6.10
CA PRO A 456 11.71 -32.00 6.28
C PRO A 456 12.69 -32.99 5.64
N PHE A 457 13.34 -32.57 4.55
CA PHE A 457 14.33 -33.41 3.89
C PHE A 457 15.60 -33.51 4.73
N THR A 458 16.06 -32.37 5.29
CA THR A 458 17.24 -32.36 6.19
C THR A 458 16.99 -33.13 7.48
N SER A 459 15.80 -33.03 8.08
CA SER A 459 15.43 -33.79 9.28
C SER A 459 15.32 -35.29 9.00
N ALA A 460 14.71 -35.68 7.87
CA ALA A 460 14.65 -37.08 7.44
C ALA A 460 16.05 -37.67 7.21
N LEU A 461 16.96 -36.92 6.57
CA LEU A 461 18.35 -37.36 6.36
C LEU A 461 19.14 -37.48 7.66
N SER A 462 18.97 -36.55 8.60
CA SER A 462 19.62 -36.62 9.91
C SER A 462 19.08 -37.78 10.75
N ALA A 463 17.76 -38.02 10.73
CA ALA A 463 17.16 -39.20 11.36
C ALA A 463 17.64 -40.51 10.72
N PHE A 464 17.80 -40.54 9.39
CA PHE A 464 18.40 -41.67 8.69
C PHE A 464 19.86 -41.90 9.12
N CYS A 465 20.68 -40.85 9.23
CA CYS A 465 22.04 -40.99 9.76
C CYS A 465 22.08 -41.51 11.20
N ALA A 466 21.14 -41.09 12.05
CA ALA A 466 21.01 -41.63 13.41
C ALA A 466 20.65 -43.13 13.41
N ALA A 467 19.67 -43.53 12.61
CA ALA A 467 19.28 -44.93 12.47
C ALA A 467 20.39 -45.79 11.85
N ALA A 468 21.10 -45.27 10.84
CA ALA A 468 22.24 -45.93 10.22
C ALA A 468 23.39 -46.10 11.21
N THR A 469 23.67 -45.09 12.05
CA THR A 469 24.70 -45.19 13.11
C THR A 469 24.35 -46.30 14.10
N ALA A 470 23.09 -46.35 14.56
CA ALA A 470 22.63 -47.44 15.43
C ALA A 470 22.77 -48.81 14.76
N ALA A 471 22.35 -48.96 13.50
CA ALA A 471 22.48 -50.21 12.76
C ALA A 471 23.94 -50.61 12.51
N THR A 472 24.84 -49.66 12.24
CA THR A 472 26.26 -49.96 12.06
C THR A 472 26.90 -50.49 13.32
N VAL A 473 26.46 -50.00 14.49
CA VAL A 473 26.97 -50.42 15.79
C VAL A 473 26.42 -51.80 16.21
N GLU A 474 25.16 -52.09 15.88
CA GLU A 474 24.51 -53.37 16.25
C GLU A 474 24.86 -54.54 15.32
N LEU A 475 25.32 -54.27 14.10
CA LEU A 475 25.66 -55.33 13.14
C LEU A 475 27.11 -55.82 13.35
N PRO A 476 27.41 -57.13 13.21
CA PRO A 476 28.76 -57.70 13.31
C PRO A 476 29.71 -57.28 12.16
N ILE A 477 29.32 -56.26 11.40
CA ILE A 477 30.11 -55.61 10.38
C ILE A 477 31.32 -54.91 11.01
N ILE A 478 31.18 -54.36 12.22
CA ILE A 478 32.29 -53.69 12.92
C ILE A 478 33.41 -54.67 13.24
N ASP A 479 33.09 -55.84 13.78
CA ASP A 479 34.10 -56.87 14.08
C ASP A 479 34.87 -57.30 12.83
N THR A 480 34.14 -57.44 11.71
CA THR A 480 34.73 -57.80 10.41
C THR A 480 35.66 -56.70 9.90
N ILE A 481 35.27 -55.43 9.99
CA ILE A 481 36.07 -54.29 9.54
C ILE A 481 37.27 -54.04 10.45
N SER A 482 37.11 -54.17 11.76
CA SER A 482 38.18 -54.04 12.74
C SER A 482 39.24 -55.12 12.52
N SER A 483 38.83 -56.35 12.18
CA SER A 483 39.77 -57.44 11.84
C SER A 483 40.58 -57.19 10.56
N LEU A 484 40.02 -56.49 9.57
CA LEU A 484 40.63 -56.27 8.26
C LEU A 484 41.48 -54.99 8.19
N TYR A 485 41.01 -53.91 8.82
CA TYR A 485 41.58 -52.56 8.69
C TYR A 485 42.06 -51.98 10.02
N GLY A 486 41.93 -52.72 11.12
CA GLY A 486 42.26 -52.28 12.47
C GLY A 486 41.37 -51.16 12.99
N VAL A 487 41.78 -50.55 14.10
CA VAL A 487 41.08 -49.45 14.78
C VAL A 487 40.79 -48.26 13.86
N VAL A 488 41.64 -48.02 12.86
CA VAL A 488 41.46 -46.91 11.90
C VAL A 488 40.22 -47.12 11.02
N GLY A 489 39.95 -48.36 10.59
CA GLY A 489 38.77 -48.68 9.79
C GLY A 489 37.48 -48.55 10.61
N GLU A 490 37.52 -48.98 11.87
CA GLU A 490 36.41 -48.85 12.82
C GLU A 490 36.05 -47.38 13.11
N VAL A 491 37.05 -46.55 13.44
CA VAL A 491 36.86 -45.09 13.65
C VAL A 491 36.30 -44.43 12.39
N ALA A 492 36.79 -44.80 11.21
CA ALA A 492 36.30 -44.23 9.95
C ALA A 492 34.82 -44.56 9.73
N VAL A 493 34.39 -45.80 9.93
CA VAL A 493 32.99 -46.20 9.72
C VAL A 493 32.04 -45.59 10.76
N VAL A 494 32.43 -45.60 12.04
CA VAL A 494 31.60 -45.09 13.14
C VAL A 494 31.44 -43.56 13.10
N SER A 495 32.42 -42.83 12.56
CA SER A 495 32.39 -41.35 12.50
C SER A 495 31.69 -40.77 11.27
N ILE A 496 31.57 -41.50 10.16
CA ILE A 496 30.96 -40.98 8.91
C ILE A 496 29.53 -40.50 9.12
N PHE A 497 28.67 -41.31 9.75
CA PHE A 497 27.26 -40.96 9.92
C PHE A 497 27.04 -39.79 10.90
N PRO A 498 27.73 -39.71 12.06
CA PRO A 498 27.70 -38.52 12.91
C PRO A 498 28.21 -37.24 12.22
N ILE A 499 29.26 -37.33 11.39
CA ILE A 499 29.78 -36.19 10.62
C ILE A 499 28.74 -35.71 9.61
N LEU A 500 28.13 -36.62 8.85
CA LEU A 500 27.06 -36.29 7.90
C LEU A 500 25.83 -35.73 8.60
N SER A 501 25.42 -36.32 9.73
CA SER A 501 24.30 -35.84 10.53
C SER A 501 24.53 -34.42 11.06
N SER A 502 25.75 -34.13 11.51
CA SER A 502 26.14 -32.77 11.92
C SER A 502 26.13 -31.77 10.76
N ALA A 503 26.54 -32.20 9.56
CA ALA A 503 26.42 -31.37 8.36
C ALA A 503 24.95 -31.08 7.99
N PHE A 504 24.05 -32.06 8.12
CA PHE A 504 22.61 -31.84 7.92
C PHE A 504 22.00 -30.95 8.99
N ALA A 505 22.43 -31.08 10.25
CA ALA A 505 22.01 -30.17 11.32
C ALA A 505 22.44 -28.72 11.04
N ALA A 506 23.67 -28.52 10.56
CA ALA A 506 24.14 -27.20 10.15
C ALA A 506 23.34 -26.64 8.97
N ALA A 507 23.02 -27.46 7.97
CA ALA A 507 22.20 -27.05 6.82
C ALA A 507 20.75 -26.70 7.23
N ALA A 508 20.16 -27.47 8.15
CA ALA A 508 18.84 -27.19 8.71
C ALA A 508 18.83 -25.88 9.51
N ALA A 509 19.89 -25.59 10.28
CA ALA A 509 20.03 -24.33 11.00
C ALA A 509 20.10 -23.11 10.06
N VAL A 510 20.82 -23.20 8.93
CA VAL A 510 20.83 -22.13 7.91
C VAL A 510 19.44 -21.95 7.29
N SER A 511 18.77 -23.06 6.99
CA SER A 511 17.41 -23.02 6.40
C SER A 511 16.38 -22.43 7.37
N LYS A 512 16.51 -22.73 8.67
CA LYS A 512 15.73 -22.11 9.74
C LYS A 512 15.96 -20.59 9.78
N ALA A 513 17.22 -20.15 9.79
CA ALA A 513 17.56 -18.72 9.83
C ALA A 513 16.95 -17.95 8.63
N ARG A 514 16.98 -18.55 7.43
CA ARG A 514 16.31 -17.99 6.25
C ARG A 514 14.81 -17.83 6.47
N CYS A 515 14.14 -18.84 7.01
CA CYS A 515 12.70 -18.78 7.31
C CYS A 515 12.36 -17.67 8.33
N GLU A 516 13.19 -17.48 9.35
CA GLU A 516 13.02 -16.41 10.35
C GLU A 516 13.23 -15.01 9.74
N VAL A 517 14.29 -14.82 8.94
CA VAL A 517 14.55 -13.54 8.25
C VAL A 517 13.43 -13.20 7.27
N ASP A 518 12.92 -14.18 6.53
CA ASP A 518 11.78 -13.99 5.60
C ASP A 518 10.50 -13.60 6.37
N ALA A 519 10.24 -14.24 7.51
CA ALA A 519 9.11 -13.90 8.38
C ALA A 519 9.24 -12.49 8.98
N GLU A 520 10.46 -12.09 9.40
CA GLU A 520 10.74 -10.74 9.87
C GLU A 520 10.60 -9.70 8.76
N ALA A 521 11.06 -9.99 7.55
CA ALA A 521 10.89 -9.12 6.39
C ALA A 521 9.41 -8.93 6.05
N ALA A 522 8.61 -10.00 6.11
CA ALA A 522 7.15 -9.93 5.97
C ALA A 522 6.52 -9.06 7.08
N ALA A 523 6.96 -9.21 8.34
CA ALA A 523 6.50 -8.39 9.46
C ALA A 523 6.89 -6.90 9.31
N GLN A 524 8.09 -6.61 8.81
CA GLN A 524 8.54 -5.25 8.54
C GLN A 524 7.74 -4.61 7.40
N ALA A 525 7.49 -5.35 6.32
CA ALA A 525 6.61 -4.91 5.24
C ALA A 525 5.20 -4.61 5.76
N ALA A 526 4.62 -5.49 6.59
CA ALA A 526 3.33 -5.28 7.22
C ALA A 526 3.34 -4.06 8.16
N SER A 527 4.44 -3.79 8.86
CA SER A 527 4.56 -2.62 9.74
C SER A 527 4.49 -1.28 9.01
N THR A 528 4.72 -1.25 7.69
CA THR A 528 4.48 -0.06 6.87
C THR A 528 2.99 0.30 6.79
N LEU A 529 2.07 -0.66 7.02
CA LEU A 529 0.63 -0.38 7.16
C LEU A 529 0.31 0.42 8.43
N ALA A 530 1.20 0.35 9.43
CA ALA A 530 1.08 1.09 10.68
C ALA A 530 1.77 2.45 10.63
N LEU A 531 2.33 2.86 9.48
CA LEU A 531 2.74 4.25 9.29
C LEU A 531 1.49 5.11 9.43
N GLU A 532 1.45 5.83 10.55
CA GLU A 532 0.42 6.80 10.85
C GLU A 532 0.60 7.93 9.82
N TYR A 533 -0.42 8.11 8.98
CA TYR A 533 -0.55 9.32 8.19
C TYR A 533 -0.89 10.43 9.17
N ASP A 534 0.17 11.00 9.75
CA ASP A 534 0.10 12.03 10.79
C ASP A 534 -0.85 13.13 10.32
N ASP A 535 -1.70 13.58 11.25
CA ASP A 535 -2.93 14.36 11.04
C ASP A 535 -2.97 15.21 9.76
N MET A 536 -4.18 15.26 9.15
CA MET A 536 -4.61 16.08 8.00
C MET A 536 -4.19 17.58 8.02
N ASN A 537 -3.57 18.05 9.10
CA ASN A 537 -3.01 19.38 9.32
C ASN A 537 -1.82 19.74 8.41
N GLY A 538 -1.40 18.86 7.50
CA GLY A 538 -0.56 19.25 6.37
C GLY A 538 0.87 19.62 6.76
N GLY A 539 1.47 18.86 7.67
CA GLY A 539 2.92 18.86 7.87
C GLY A 539 3.65 18.71 6.52
N SER A 540 4.77 19.42 6.36
CA SER A 540 5.55 19.44 5.11
C SER A 540 6.01 18.06 4.65
N ASP A 541 5.99 17.07 5.55
CA ASP A 541 6.60 15.76 5.36
C ASP A 541 5.54 14.65 5.15
N ASP A 542 4.27 15.02 4.94
CA ASP A 542 3.21 14.05 4.65
C ASP A 542 3.47 13.41 3.26
N PRO A 543 3.71 12.08 3.18
CA PRO A 543 4.01 11.39 1.93
C PRO A 543 2.80 11.36 0.97
N VAL A 544 1.61 11.70 1.46
CA VAL A 544 0.37 11.65 0.67
C VAL A 544 0.29 12.82 -0.28
N LEU A 545 -0.10 12.54 -1.53
CA LEU A 545 -0.30 13.55 -2.55
C LEU A 545 -1.18 14.71 -2.05
N ARG A 546 -0.73 15.94 -2.34
CA ARG A 546 -1.50 17.17 -2.16
C ARG A 546 -2.17 17.50 -3.50
N PRO A 547 -3.39 17.00 -3.79
CA PRO A 547 -4.01 17.11 -5.10
C PRO A 547 -4.18 18.57 -5.53
N PHE A 548 -4.45 19.48 -4.60
CA PHE A 548 -4.50 20.91 -4.90
C PHE A 548 -3.15 21.49 -5.34
N GLN A 549 -2.04 21.04 -4.75
CA GLN A 549 -0.71 21.45 -5.19
C GLN A 549 -0.42 20.88 -6.58
N ALA A 550 -0.70 19.60 -6.82
CA ALA A 550 -0.55 18.97 -8.13
C ALA A 550 -1.38 19.68 -9.22
N VAL A 551 -2.65 20.01 -8.93
CA VAL A 551 -3.50 20.80 -9.84
C VAL A 551 -2.95 22.21 -10.01
N SER A 552 -2.49 22.87 -8.95
CA SER A 552 -1.88 24.20 -9.06
C SER A 552 -0.61 24.19 -9.90
N GLU A 553 0.18 23.12 -9.82
CA GLU A 553 1.38 22.91 -10.63
C GLU A 553 1.00 22.63 -12.08
N LEU A 554 -0.02 21.81 -12.34
CA LEU A 554 -0.54 21.57 -13.69
C LEU A 554 -1.09 22.85 -14.32
N VAL A 555 -1.85 23.66 -13.56
CA VAL A 555 -2.33 24.97 -14.00
C VAL A 555 -1.14 25.90 -14.25
N ARG A 556 -0.16 25.95 -13.36
CA ARG A 556 1.05 26.75 -13.54
C ARG A 556 1.84 26.30 -14.76
N LEU A 557 1.95 25.00 -15.02
CA LEU A 557 2.60 24.43 -16.20
C LEU A 557 1.81 24.72 -17.48
N ALA A 558 0.48 24.68 -17.44
CA ALA A 558 -0.38 25.06 -18.56
C ALA A 558 -0.27 26.56 -18.88
N VAL A 559 -0.29 27.42 -17.85
CA VAL A 559 -0.13 28.87 -18.01
C VAL A 559 1.28 29.20 -18.52
N THR A 560 2.33 28.59 -17.95
CA THR A 560 3.71 28.86 -18.36
C THR A 560 4.05 28.27 -19.73
N SER A 561 3.51 27.11 -20.10
CA SER A 561 3.65 26.55 -21.45
C SER A 561 2.89 27.37 -22.49
N GLY A 562 1.67 27.83 -22.16
CA GLY A 562 0.92 28.79 -22.97
C GLY A 562 1.67 30.10 -23.16
N PHE A 563 2.22 30.68 -22.08
CA PHE A 563 3.05 31.89 -22.16
C PHE A 563 4.34 31.68 -22.94
N ARG A 564 5.01 30.53 -22.80
CA ARG A 564 6.21 30.19 -23.59
C ARG A 564 5.87 30.01 -25.07
N SER A 565 4.74 29.39 -25.39
CA SER A 565 4.24 29.25 -26.76
C SER A 565 3.93 30.61 -27.36
N PHE A 566 3.22 31.48 -26.62
CA PHE A 566 2.91 32.84 -27.04
C PHE A 566 4.18 33.70 -27.23
N LYS A 567 5.13 33.60 -26.29
CA LYS A 567 6.43 34.29 -26.36
C LYS A 567 7.32 33.77 -27.50
N ARG A 568 7.21 32.50 -27.89
CA ARG A 568 7.83 31.97 -29.12
C ARG A 568 7.10 32.41 -30.39
N SER A 569 5.78 32.58 -30.31
CA SER A 569 4.95 33.03 -31.43
C SER A 569 5.05 34.53 -31.70
N ASN A 570 5.80 35.30 -30.91
CA ASN A 570 5.77 36.76 -30.87
C ASN A 570 5.71 37.39 -32.28
N PRO A 571 4.51 37.73 -32.78
CA PRO A 571 4.34 38.18 -34.17
C PRO A 571 4.98 39.56 -34.32
N PHE A 572 5.04 40.34 -33.24
CA PHE A 572 5.83 41.56 -33.13
C PHE A 572 7.32 41.34 -33.32
N GLY A 573 7.90 40.21 -32.91
CA GLY A 573 9.30 39.89 -33.18
C GLY A 573 9.57 39.62 -34.66
N LYS A 574 8.58 39.08 -35.39
CA LYS A 574 8.64 38.94 -36.85
C LYS A 574 8.39 40.30 -37.54
N ILE A 575 7.39 41.06 -37.13
CA ILE A 575 7.07 42.41 -37.65
C ILE A 575 8.23 43.38 -37.41
N TRP A 576 8.87 43.36 -36.24
CA TRP A 576 10.03 44.19 -35.94
C TRP A 576 11.26 43.80 -36.77
N ARG A 577 11.47 42.51 -37.00
CA ARG A 577 12.54 42.04 -37.91
C ARG A 577 12.28 42.50 -39.35
N ILE A 578 11.04 42.41 -39.83
CA ILE A 578 10.63 42.92 -41.14
C ILE A 578 10.81 44.45 -41.18
N GLY A 579 10.34 45.19 -40.17
CA GLY A 579 10.49 46.63 -40.06
C GLY A 579 11.94 47.10 -40.06
N ARG A 580 12.84 46.39 -39.35
CA ARG A 580 14.30 46.67 -39.40
C ARG A 580 14.89 46.43 -40.79
N SER A 581 14.46 45.37 -41.48
CA SER A 581 14.93 45.09 -42.83
C SER A 581 14.48 46.17 -43.83
N VAL A 582 13.23 46.62 -43.74
CA VAL A 582 12.66 47.69 -44.57
C VAL A 582 13.33 49.03 -44.26
N MET A 583 13.52 49.37 -42.98
CA MET A 583 14.15 50.63 -42.59
C MET A 583 15.63 50.68 -42.98
N ALA A 584 16.35 49.54 -42.91
CA ALA A 584 17.71 49.44 -43.42
C ALA A 584 17.77 49.60 -44.95
N GLN A 585 16.79 49.05 -45.68
CA GLN A 585 16.69 49.19 -47.14
C GLN A 585 16.34 50.63 -47.54
N TRP A 586 15.44 51.29 -46.79
CA TRP A 586 15.08 52.70 -46.98
C TRP A 586 16.26 53.63 -46.68
N ARG A 587 17.03 53.37 -45.61
CA ARG A 587 18.25 54.14 -45.29
C ARG A 587 19.30 54.03 -46.40
N ARG A 588 19.48 52.84 -47.01
CA ARG A 588 20.36 52.68 -48.18
C ARG A 588 19.84 53.44 -49.42
N ARG A 589 18.53 53.54 -49.61
CA ARG A 589 17.93 54.29 -50.72
C ARG A 589 18.06 55.81 -50.54
N MET A 590 17.81 56.31 -49.33
CA MET A 590 18.00 57.73 -48.97
C MET A 590 19.45 58.18 -49.14
N ASN A 591 20.42 57.34 -48.76
CA ASN A 591 21.83 57.68 -48.95
C ASN A 591 22.22 57.79 -50.44
N ARG A 592 21.60 57.00 -51.34
CA ARG A 592 21.78 57.14 -52.79
C ARG A 592 21.18 58.43 -53.35
N ILE A 593 20.02 58.86 -52.84
CA ILE A 593 19.41 60.13 -53.27
C ILE A 593 20.28 61.32 -52.82
N ARG A 594 20.85 61.26 -51.61
CA ARG A 594 21.77 62.29 -51.10
C ARG A 594 23.13 62.31 -51.79
N SER A 595 23.58 61.22 -52.42
CA SER A 595 24.78 61.27 -53.26
C SER A 595 24.49 61.92 -54.60
N MET A 596 23.36 61.61 -55.24
CA MET A 596 22.97 62.25 -56.51
C MET A 596 22.76 63.76 -56.38
N ARG A 597 22.14 64.24 -55.30
CA ARG A 597 21.99 65.69 -55.07
C ARG A 597 23.32 66.41 -54.86
N ARG A 598 24.33 65.74 -54.29
CA ARG A 598 25.66 66.32 -54.15
C ARG A 598 26.34 66.41 -55.51
N GLU A 599 26.17 65.42 -56.39
CA GLU A 599 26.68 65.49 -57.77
C GLU A 599 26.02 66.62 -58.56
N GLU A 600 24.72 66.88 -58.37
CA GLU A 600 24.04 68.05 -58.98
C GLU A 600 24.61 69.39 -58.47
N GLU A 601 24.89 69.53 -57.17
CA GLU A 601 25.53 70.75 -56.62
C GLU A 601 26.97 70.96 -57.14
N TRP A 602 27.71 69.89 -57.44
CA TRP A 602 29.03 69.99 -58.07
C TRP A 602 28.94 70.43 -59.54
N ILE A 603 27.90 70.02 -60.26
CA ILE A 603 27.65 70.46 -61.63
C ILE A 603 27.22 71.93 -61.65
N GLU A 604 26.35 72.36 -60.73
CA GLU A 604 25.84 73.73 -60.69
C GLU A 604 26.90 74.76 -60.25
N LYS A 605 27.84 74.36 -59.38
CA LYS A 605 29.00 75.19 -58.99
C LYS A 605 30.14 75.17 -60.01
N GLY A 606 30.11 74.27 -61.01
CA GLY A 606 31.11 74.15 -62.06
C GLY A 606 30.89 75.03 -63.30
N VAL A 607 29.74 75.73 -63.42
CA VAL A 607 29.39 76.54 -64.61
C VAL A 607 29.41 78.06 -64.29
N LYS A 608 30.38 78.47 -63.47
CA LYS A 608 30.87 79.86 -63.44
C LYS A 608 32.38 79.83 -63.62
N ILE A 609 32.80 79.73 -64.89
CA ILE A 609 34.09 80.23 -65.37
C ILE A 609 33.78 81.45 -66.22
#